data_AF-A0A812PBC6-F1
#
_entry.id   AF-A0A812PBC6-F1
#
_cell.length_a   1.000
_cell.length_b   1.000
_cell.length_c   1.000
_cell.angle_alpha   90.00
_cell.angle_beta   90.00
_cell.angle_gamma   90.00
#
_symmetry.space_group_name_H-M   'P 1'
#
loop_
_entity.id
_entity.type
_entity.pdbx_description
1 polymer ?
#
loop_
_entity_poly.entity_id
_entity_poly.type
_entity_poly.pdbx_seq_one_letter_code
_entity_poly.pdbx_strand_id
1 'polypeptide(L)'
;MEEFPCSGDLVAVQKGANPGSMKKALELLKRRAVKITGRSLDGGVAAEVQSEQGGKAYTVRLGRTSIAGAGEVDARCGCVDFRTRGGLCKHGTAAALFLIQAGHELPQLATQASAPSKRHRSERPPATPTRNKLFEPGSVSSPEEVDEALPALKRPQFPQARAAASAAVSQMQRVFFLRQLQTAAAAGNHAGFIRDLQRIHEPIGETEVAELLHKAICGSDAAGAEKVVVGLLAARPEAAAAARAGARDALGRTPLHAAVAANRLEVCRALLSANADPGQLDSHSISALELAAQRKLDTSKGNWRHEADPFHELLQGAVATATNSENGSG
;
A
#
# COMPACT_ATOMS: atom_id res chain seq x y z
N MET A 1 25.95 36.33 19.52
CA MET A 1 25.67 34.97 20.03
C MET A 1 24.23 34.70 19.66
N GLU A 2 24.00 34.18 18.46
CA GLU A 2 22.64 33.93 17.96
C GLU A 2 22.16 32.60 18.57
N GLU A 3 21.12 32.70 19.36
CA GLU A 3 20.53 31.61 20.13
C GLU A 3 19.97 30.54 19.17
N PHE A 4 20.49 29.32 19.28
CA PHE A 4 19.97 28.15 18.59
C PHE A 4 18.54 27.88 19.10
N PRO A 5 17.50 27.81 18.23
CA PRO A 5 16.19 27.37 18.69
C PRO A 5 16.30 25.92 19.15
N CYS A 6 16.20 25.74 20.47
CA CYS A 6 16.19 24.47 21.17
C CYS A 6 14.81 23.80 21.02
N SER A 7 14.35 23.57 19.77
CA SER A 7 13.02 23.02 19.50
C SER A 7 13.08 21.50 19.27
N GLY A 8 12.07 20.77 19.78
CA GLY A 8 11.94 19.31 19.64
C GLY A 8 11.98 18.80 18.19
N ASP A 9 11.82 19.69 17.22
CA ASP A 9 11.93 19.43 15.79
C ASP A 9 13.32 18.94 15.36
N LEU A 10 14.39 19.47 15.97
CA LEU A 10 15.74 19.03 15.66
C LEU A 10 15.97 17.58 16.12
N VAL A 11 15.43 17.23 17.29
CA VAL A 11 15.49 15.88 17.85
C VAL A 11 14.67 14.91 16.99
N ALA A 12 13.52 15.35 16.48
CA ALA A 12 12.70 14.57 15.55
C ALA A 12 13.44 14.27 14.23
N VAL A 13 14.08 15.27 13.63
CA VAL A 13 14.90 15.08 12.42
C VAL A 13 16.09 14.15 12.70
N GLN A 14 16.75 14.30 13.84
CA GLN A 14 17.89 13.46 14.23
C GLN A 14 17.49 11.99 14.39
N LYS A 15 16.32 11.72 14.99
CA LYS A 15 15.81 10.35 15.16
C LYS A 15 15.37 9.71 13.84
N GLY A 16 14.78 10.49 12.92
CA GLY A 16 14.33 9.99 11.62
C GLY A 16 15.44 9.87 10.55
N ALA A 17 16.65 10.35 10.83
CA ALA A 17 17.77 10.34 9.89
C ALA A 17 18.45 8.99 9.77
N ASN A 18 18.62 8.51 8.53
CA ASN A 18 19.40 7.31 8.24
C ASN A 18 20.85 7.48 8.73
N PRO A 19 21.54 6.40 9.16
CA PRO A 19 22.92 6.47 9.65
C PRO A 19 23.85 7.24 8.71
N GLY A 20 24.54 8.26 9.24
CA GLY A 20 25.46 9.13 8.49
C GLY A 20 24.80 10.22 7.63
N SER A 21 23.46 10.28 7.54
CA SER A 21 22.76 11.30 6.73
C SER A 21 22.85 12.69 7.33
N MET A 22 22.85 12.83 8.66
CA MET A 22 22.95 14.13 9.33
C MET A 22 24.24 14.89 9.00
N LYS A 23 25.39 14.21 9.06
CA LYS A 23 26.69 14.83 8.74
C LYS A 23 26.73 15.34 7.29
N LYS A 24 26.17 14.56 6.36
CA LYS A 24 26.09 14.94 4.93
C LYS A 24 25.08 16.06 4.69
N ALA A 25 23.94 16.04 5.39
CA ALA A 25 22.93 17.09 5.31
C ALA A 25 23.47 18.46 5.75
N LEU A 26 24.26 18.50 6.83
CA LEU A 26 24.93 19.74 7.28
C LEU A 26 25.92 20.28 6.24
N GLU A 27 26.64 19.40 5.54
CA GLU A 27 27.55 19.81 4.46
C GLU A 27 26.79 20.40 3.26
N LEU A 28 25.63 19.82 2.91
CA LEU A 28 24.75 20.36 1.88
C LEU A 28 24.20 21.74 2.24
N LEU A 29 23.85 21.97 3.50
CA LEU A 29 23.41 23.28 3.99
C LEU A 29 24.52 24.33 3.91
N LYS A 30 25.75 24.00 4.31
CA LYS A 30 26.91 24.90 4.18
C LYS A 30 27.14 25.35 2.74
N ARG A 31 26.86 24.48 1.78
CA ARG A 31 26.98 24.75 0.33
C ARG A 31 25.76 25.45 -0.27
N ARG A 32 24.75 25.79 0.54
CA ARG A 32 23.47 26.37 0.07
C ARG A 32 22.81 25.53 -1.03
N ALA A 33 22.90 24.21 -0.90
CA ALA A 33 22.40 23.28 -1.91
C ALA A 33 20.88 23.08 -1.89
N VAL A 34 20.15 23.70 -0.95
CA VAL A 34 18.71 23.54 -0.76
C VAL A 34 17.97 24.78 -1.27
N LYS A 35 16.94 24.58 -2.09
CA LYS A 35 16.04 25.62 -2.59
C LYS A 35 14.59 25.19 -2.37
N ILE A 36 13.78 26.01 -1.70
CA ILE A 36 12.34 25.75 -1.59
C ILE A 36 11.68 26.09 -2.93
N THR A 37 10.96 25.13 -3.49
CA THR A 37 10.31 25.25 -4.81
C THR A 37 8.82 25.51 -4.71
N GLY A 38 8.19 25.18 -3.58
CA GLY A 38 6.79 25.51 -3.35
C GLY A 38 6.27 24.97 -2.03
N ARG A 39 5.08 25.44 -1.66
CA ARG A 39 4.31 24.92 -0.52
C ARG A 39 3.00 24.36 -1.05
N SER A 40 2.61 23.18 -0.59
CA SER A 40 1.31 22.60 -0.88
C SER A 40 0.23 23.25 -0.02
N LEU A 41 -1.00 23.26 -0.52
CA LEU A 41 -2.19 23.66 0.27
C LEU A 41 -2.37 22.75 1.50
N ASP A 42 -1.92 21.51 1.36
CA ASP A 42 -1.84 20.53 2.44
C ASP A 42 -0.65 20.80 3.38
N GLY A 43 -0.06 22.00 3.37
CA GLY A 43 1.02 22.43 4.25
C GLY A 43 2.36 21.71 4.06
N GLY A 44 2.44 20.68 3.21
CA GLY A 44 3.70 20.08 2.84
C GLY A 44 4.61 21.06 2.09
N VAL A 45 5.92 20.88 2.21
CA VAL A 45 6.91 21.75 1.56
C VAL A 45 7.69 20.96 0.51
N ALA A 46 7.77 21.51 -0.69
CA ALA A 46 8.62 21.00 -1.76
C ALA A 46 9.95 21.76 -1.76
N ALA A 47 11.04 21.02 -1.75
CA ALA A 47 12.39 21.53 -1.84
C ALA A 47 13.14 20.79 -2.95
N GLU A 48 14.09 21.48 -3.55
CA GLU A 48 15.06 20.93 -4.48
C GLU A 48 16.44 20.98 -3.81
N VAL A 49 17.12 19.83 -3.77
CA VAL A 49 18.41 19.69 -3.10
C VAL A 49 19.45 19.21 -4.11
N GLN A 50 20.48 20.02 -4.35
CA GLN A 50 21.60 19.67 -5.21
C GLN A 50 22.50 18.62 -4.56
N SER A 51 23.02 17.70 -5.37
CA SER A 51 23.98 16.68 -4.95
C SER A 51 25.34 17.28 -4.57
N GLU A 52 26.08 16.58 -3.70
CA GLU A 52 27.45 16.92 -3.29
C GLU A 52 28.42 17.05 -4.48
N GLN A 53 28.15 16.33 -5.57
CA GLN A 53 28.99 16.30 -6.79
C GLN A 53 28.55 17.30 -7.87
N GLY A 54 27.54 18.16 -7.61
CA GLY A 54 27.26 19.33 -8.46
C GLY A 54 26.62 19.07 -9.84
N GLY A 55 25.99 17.91 -10.08
CA GLY A 55 25.41 17.58 -11.41
C GLY A 55 23.99 17.02 -11.41
N LYS A 56 23.37 16.83 -10.23
CA LYS A 56 22.01 16.30 -10.09
C LYS A 56 21.28 17.02 -8.98
N ALA A 57 20.02 17.37 -9.21
CA ALA A 57 19.14 17.94 -8.21
C ALA A 57 18.03 16.94 -7.86
N TYR A 58 17.75 16.80 -6.57
CA TYR A 58 16.75 15.88 -6.06
C TYR A 58 15.56 16.66 -5.52
N THR A 59 14.37 16.29 -5.98
CA THR A 59 13.13 16.80 -5.41
C THR A 59 12.84 16.08 -4.10
N VAL A 60 12.57 16.88 -3.07
CA VAL A 60 12.22 16.46 -1.73
C VAL A 60 10.86 17.04 -1.40
N ARG A 61 9.95 16.23 -0.89
CA ARG A 61 8.65 16.67 -0.39
C ARG A 61 8.54 16.30 1.08
N LEU A 62 8.44 17.32 1.93
CA LEU A 62 8.18 17.18 3.35
C LEU A 62 6.67 17.18 3.56
N GLY A 63 6.13 16.13 4.17
CA GLY A 63 4.70 15.98 4.43
C GLY A 63 4.25 16.73 5.69
N ARG A 64 2.94 16.95 5.83
CA ARG A 64 2.31 17.24 7.13
C ARG A 64 2.30 15.94 7.93
N THR A 65 3.05 15.85 9.03
CA THR A 65 2.99 14.67 9.90
C THR A 65 2.31 15.00 11.22
N SER A 66 1.19 14.33 11.44
CA SER A 66 0.57 14.09 12.75
C SER A 66 0.47 12.58 12.95
N ILE A 67 0.95 12.07 14.08
CA ILE A 67 0.28 11.10 14.97
C ILE A 67 0.94 11.24 16.35
N ALA A 68 0.10 11.24 17.38
CA ALA A 68 0.43 11.46 18.78
C ALA A 68 1.70 10.72 19.27
N GLY A 69 2.62 11.46 19.89
CA GLY A 69 3.60 10.92 20.84
C GLY A 69 4.99 10.54 20.31
N ALA A 70 5.22 10.49 18.99
CA ALA A 70 6.55 10.23 18.43
C ALA A 70 6.83 11.16 17.24
N GLY A 71 7.52 12.28 17.49
CA GLY A 71 7.87 13.26 16.46
C GLY A 71 8.78 12.66 15.38
N GLU A 72 8.21 12.19 14.28
CA GLU A 72 8.93 11.68 13.12
C GLU A 72 8.61 12.56 11.90
N VAL A 73 9.65 13.08 11.24
CA VAL A 73 9.51 13.95 10.08
C VAL A 73 9.37 13.10 8.83
N ASP A 74 8.22 13.16 8.16
CA ASP A 74 8.02 12.50 6.85
C ASP A 74 8.61 13.35 5.73
N ALA A 75 9.64 12.82 5.07
CA ALA A 75 10.20 13.39 3.85
C ALA A 75 10.32 12.33 2.77
N ARG A 76 9.79 12.62 1.59
CA ARG A 76 9.96 11.79 0.39
C ARG A 76 10.98 12.41 -0.53
N CYS A 77 11.99 11.64 -0.93
CA CYS A 77 13.03 12.10 -1.85
C CYS A 77 13.19 11.16 -3.04
N GLY A 78 13.44 11.69 -4.24
CA GLY A 78 13.70 10.89 -5.44
C GLY A 78 15.04 10.13 -5.48
N CYS A 79 15.89 10.26 -4.45
CA CYS A 79 17.21 9.62 -4.44
C CYS A 79 17.15 8.10 -4.22
N VAL A 80 18.24 7.41 -4.52
CA VAL A 80 18.36 5.95 -4.35
C VAL A 80 18.37 5.58 -2.87
N ASP A 81 19.02 6.38 -2.02
CA ASP A 81 19.08 6.12 -0.56
C ASP A 81 17.68 6.09 0.07
N PHE A 82 16.79 7.00 -0.31
CA PHE A 82 15.41 6.99 0.15
C PHE A 82 14.64 5.77 -0.38
N ARG A 83 14.79 5.45 -1.66
CA ARG A 83 14.12 4.28 -2.27
C ARG A 83 14.54 2.94 -1.66
N THR A 84 15.78 2.85 -1.17
CA THR A 84 16.35 1.61 -0.62
C THR A 84 16.14 1.45 0.87
N ARG A 85 16.21 2.54 1.65
CA ARG A 85 16.17 2.49 3.13
C ARG A 85 14.94 3.16 3.74
N GLY A 86 14.19 3.95 2.96
CA GLY A 86 13.17 4.84 3.51
C GLY A 86 13.78 5.92 4.41
N GLY A 87 12.97 6.42 5.35
CA GLY A 87 13.38 7.40 6.36
C GLY A 87 13.89 8.72 5.78
N LEU A 88 14.62 9.50 6.58
CA LEU A 88 15.26 10.72 6.09
C LEU A 88 16.64 10.40 5.49
N CYS A 89 16.73 10.48 4.17
CA CYS A 89 18.01 10.51 3.47
C CYS A 89 18.72 11.86 3.67
N LYS A 90 19.99 11.97 3.26
CA LYS A 90 20.76 13.22 3.37
C LYS A 90 20.06 14.46 2.78
N HIS A 91 19.31 14.30 1.69
CA HIS A 91 18.54 15.39 1.06
C HIS A 91 17.27 15.73 1.84
N GLY A 92 16.55 14.71 2.34
CA GLY A 92 15.37 14.88 3.19
C GLY A 92 15.71 15.60 4.49
N THR A 93 16.78 15.14 5.15
CA THR A 93 17.35 15.77 6.35
C THR A 93 17.80 17.21 6.07
N ALA A 94 18.49 17.48 4.95
CA ALA A 94 18.92 18.83 4.61
C ALA A 94 17.74 19.78 4.39
N ALA A 95 16.68 19.33 3.71
CA ALA A 95 15.47 20.13 3.50
C ALA A 95 14.73 20.42 4.81
N ALA A 96 14.61 19.43 5.71
CA ALA A 96 13.97 19.61 7.01
C ALA A 96 14.72 20.60 7.89
N LEU A 97 16.05 20.45 7.99
CA LEU A 97 16.90 21.37 8.73
C LEU A 97 16.89 22.79 8.13
N PHE A 98 16.85 22.92 6.80
CA PHE A 98 16.76 24.23 6.14
C PHE A 98 15.50 24.98 6.56
N LEU A 99 14.36 24.30 6.68
CA LEU A 99 13.12 24.93 7.14
C LEU A 99 13.21 25.37 8.59
N ILE A 100 13.74 24.51 9.46
CA ILE A 100 13.98 24.84 10.88
C ILE A 100 14.91 26.07 11.00
N GLN A 101 15.98 26.13 10.21
CA GLN A 101 16.92 27.26 10.19
C GLN A 101 16.33 28.55 9.62
N ALA A 102 15.47 28.45 8.60
CA ALA A 102 14.84 29.60 7.95
C ALA A 102 13.70 30.23 8.78
N GLY A 103 13.47 29.78 10.02
CA GLY A 103 12.33 30.21 10.84
C GLY A 103 10.98 29.81 10.25
N HIS A 104 10.96 28.84 9.35
CA HIS A 104 9.74 28.25 8.84
C HIS A 104 9.40 27.07 9.75
N GLU A 105 8.39 27.25 10.61
CA GLU A 105 7.87 26.14 11.42
C GLU A 105 7.56 24.93 10.53
N LEU A 106 7.99 23.74 10.96
CA LEU A 106 7.46 22.51 10.38
C LEU A 106 5.94 22.57 10.51
N PRO A 107 5.17 22.14 9.49
CA PRO A 107 3.72 22.31 9.48
C PRO A 107 3.08 21.71 10.74
N GLN A 108 2.71 22.55 11.71
CA GLN A 108 2.03 22.10 12.93
C GLN A 108 0.52 22.01 12.69
N LEU A 109 -0.10 20.97 13.23
CA LEU A 109 -1.52 20.70 13.06
C LEU A 109 -2.33 21.63 13.99
N ALA A 110 -2.87 22.73 13.46
CA ALA A 110 -3.96 23.43 14.12
C ALA A 110 -5.27 22.70 13.82
N THR A 111 -5.87 22.13 14.86
CA THR A 111 -7.18 21.47 14.85
C THR A 111 -8.29 22.52 14.65
N GLN A 112 -8.79 22.69 13.43
CA GLN A 112 -10.16 23.18 13.23
C GLN A 112 -10.85 22.45 12.08
N ALA A 113 -11.97 21.82 12.44
CA ALA A 113 -12.95 21.28 11.53
C ALA A 113 -13.57 22.41 10.70
N SER A 114 -13.74 22.19 9.40
CA SER A 114 -14.65 22.98 8.55
C SER A 114 -15.08 22.19 7.32
N ALA A 115 -16.37 22.30 7.03
CA ALA A 115 -17.21 21.53 6.12
C ALA A 115 -16.90 21.73 4.61
N PRO A 116 -17.54 20.99 3.68
CA PRO A 116 -17.14 20.96 2.27
C PRO A 116 -17.65 22.21 1.54
N SER A 117 -16.74 22.99 0.96
CA SER A 117 -17.10 24.15 0.14
C SER A 117 -16.92 23.91 -1.36
N LYS A 118 -17.84 24.50 -2.11
CA LYS A 118 -18.19 24.26 -3.51
C LYS A 118 -17.05 24.61 -4.46
N ARG A 119 -16.91 23.81 -5.53
CA ARG A 119 -15.98 24.04 -6.64
C ARG A 119 -16.31 25.38 -7.32
N HIS A 120 -15.38 26.33 -7.28
CA HIS A 120 -15.35 27.47 -8.20
C HIS A 120 -14.43 27.18 -9.39
N ARG A 121 -14.96 27.54 -10.55
CA ARG A 121 -14.40 27.44 -11.90
C ARG A 121 -13.12 28.28 -12.03
N SER A 122 -12.08 27.72 -12.63
CA SER A 122 -10.81 28.41 -12.89
C SER A 122 -10.98 29.56 -13.89
N GLU A 123 -10.61 30.77 -13.49
CA GLU A 123 -10.30 31.86 -14.42
C GLU A 123 -8.90 31.66 -15.04
N ARG A 124 -8.80 32.09 -16.30
CA ARG A 124 -7.67 31.96 -17.21
C ARG A 124 -6.60 33.03 -16.88
N PRO A 125 -5.29 32.74 -16.93
CA PRO A 125 -4.26 33.75 -16.66
C PRO A 125 -4.12 34.75 -17.84
N PRO A 126 -3.67 35.99 -17.59
CA PRO A 126 -3.52 37.03 -18.62
C PRO A 126 -2.24 36.85 -19.44
N ALA A 127 -2.30 37.33 -20.68
CA ALA A 127 -1.21 37.30 -21.65
C ALA A 127 -0.15 38.37 -21.36
N THR A 128 1.12 38.02 -21.53
CA THR A 128 2.25 38.96 -21.59
C THR A 128 2.58 39.33 -23.05
N PRO A 129 3.06 40.56 -23.33
CA PRO A 129 3.16 41.08 -24.68
C PRO A 129 4.51 40.77 -25.34
N THR A 130 4.50 40.25 -26.57
CA THR A 130 5.69 40.20 -27.43
C THR A 130 5.74 41.42 -28.35
N ARG A 131 6.74 42.24 -28.07
CA ARG A 131 7.38 43.34 -28.81
C ARG A 131 7.15 43.39 -30.33
N ASN A 132 6.49 44.45 -30.76
CA ASN A 132 6.42 44.94 -32.15
C ASN A 132 7.81 45.21 -32.74
N LYS A 133 8.07 44.71 -33.95
CA LYS A 133 8.98 45.36 -34.90
C LYS A 133 8.13 46.00 -35.99
N LEU A 134 8.38 47.29 -36.20
CA LEU A 134 7.75 48.14 -37.19
C LEU A 134 7.92 47.58 -38.61
N PHE A 135 6.83 47.53 -39.37
CA PHE A 135 6.84 47.64 -40.82
C PHE A 135 5.62 48.48 -41.22
N GLU A 136 5.87 49.55 -41.96
CA GLU A 136 4.90 50.56 -42.42
C GLU A 136 4.09 50.11 -43.65
N PRO A 137 2.96 50.79 -43.96
CA PRO A 137 1.85 50.24 -44.72
C PRO A 137 1.93 50.50 -46.22
N GLY A 138 1.47 49.54 -47.02
CA GLY A 138 1.18 49.67 -48.44
C GLY A 138 -0.25 49.21 -48.71
N SER A 139 -1.09 50.17 -49.08
CA SER A 139 -2.49 50.11 -49.51
C SER A 139 -2.87 48.93 -50.40
N VAL A 140 -4.03 48.29 -50.16
CA VAL A 140 -5.06 48.03 -51.20
C VAL A 140 -6.45 47.91 -50.54
N SER A 141 -7.34 48.77 -51.02
CA SER A 141 -8.80 48.73 -51.23
C SER A 141 -9.75 47.81 -50.45
N SER A 142 -10.89 48.43 -50.12
CA SER A 142 -12.17 47.93 -49.56
C SER A 142 -12.57 46.48 -49.85
N PRO A 143 -13.19 45.76 -48.89
CA PRO A 143 -13.84 44.49 -49.15
C PRO A 143 -15.31 44.69 -49.56
N GLU A 144 -15.68 44.08 -50.69
CA GLU A 144 -17.07 43.76 -51.02
C GLU A 144 -17.64 42.75 -50.01
N GLU A 145 -18.93 42.91 -49.72
CA GLU A 145 -19.72 42.03 -48.88
C GLU A 145 -19.79 40.61 -49.49
N VAL A 146 -19.32 39.62 -48.73
CA VAL A 146 -19.70 38.21 -48.92
C VAL A 146 -20.26 37.69 -47.60
N ASP A 147 -21.59 37.65 -47.56
CA ASP A 147 -22.40 37.04 -46.51
C ASP A 147 -22.33 35.52 -46.65
N GLU A 148 -21.30 34.90 -46.08
CA GLU A 148 -21.14 33.45 -46.08
C GLU A 148 -21.17 32.93 -44.63
N ALA A 149 -22.34 32.42 -44.23
CA ALA A 149 -22.56 31.79 -42.94
C ALA A 149 -21.59 30.61 -42.74
N LEU A 150 -20.57 30.84 -41.90
CA LEU A 150 -19.62 29.82 -41.46
C LEU A 150 -20.37 28.61 -40.87
N PRO A 151 -20.19 27.39 -41.40
CA PRO A 151 -20.84 26.21 -40.86
C PRO A 151 -20.35 25.96 -39.43
N ALA A 152 -21.29 25.76 -38.51
CA ALA A 152 -21.00 25.48 -37.11
C ALA A 152 -20.08 24.25 -36.99
N LEU A 153 -18.83 24.47 -36.59
CA LEU A 153 -17.87 23.41 -36.30
C LEU A 153 -18.45 22.51 -35.21
N LYS A 154 -18.75 21.24 -35.55
CA LYS A 154 -19.15 20.23 -34.57
C LYS A 154 -18.04 20.12 -33.52
N ARG A 155 -18.40 20.39 -32.25
CA ARG A 155 -17.50 20.14 -31.11
C ARG A 155 -16.96 18.71 -31.21
N PRO A 156 -15.63 18.50 -31.13
CA PRO A 156 -15.08 17.16 -31.12
C PRO A 156 -15.63 16.42 -29.90
N GLN A 157 -16.42 15.38 -30.16
CA GLN A 157 -16.77 14.42 -29.12
C GLN A 157 -15.51 13.63 -28.82
N PHE A 158 -15.08 13.64 -27.55
CA PHE A 158 -14.05 12.73 -27.05
C PHE A 158 -14.70 11.73 -26.09
N PRO A 159 -15.33 10.64 -26.57
CA PRO A 159 -16.10 9.76 -25.70
C PRO A 159 -15.28 8.71 -24.93
N GLN A 160 -13.94 8.65 -25.06
CA GLN A 160 -13.19 7.47 -24.59
C GLN A 160 -11.94 7.76 -23.73
N ALA A 161 -11.28 8.91 -23.87
CA ALA A 161 -10.00 9.15 -23.18
C ALA A 161 -10.12 9.36 -21.65
N ARG A 162 -11.19 10.01 -21.18
CA ARG A 162 -11.44 10.21 -19.74
C ARG A 162 -11.86 8.91 -19.04
N ALA A 163 -12.71 8.11 -19.69
CA ALA A 163 -13.14 6.80 -19.18
C ALA A 163 -11.96 5.82 -19.11
N ALA A 164 -11.13 5.76 -20.15
CA ALA A 164 -9.91 4.96 -20.17
C ALA A 164 -8.91 5.38 -19.08
N ALA A 165 -8.71 6.70 -18.88
CA ALA A 165 -7.86 7.20 -17.80
C ALA A 165 -8.41 6.88 -16.40
N SER A 166 -9.73 6.98 -16.18
CA SER A 166 -10.35 6.58 -14.90
C SER A 166 -10.28 5.08 -14.66
N ALA A 167 -10.42 4.26 -15.71
CA ALA A 167 -10.29 2.80 -15.62
C ALA A 167 -8.84 2.40 -15.29
N ALA A 168 -7.86 3.05 -15.91
CA ALA A 168 -6.44 2.81 -15.62
C ALA A 168 -6.05 3.17 -14.17
N VAL A 169 -6.58 4.29 -13.64
CA VAL A 169 -6.38 4.67 -12.23
C VAL A 169 -7.03 3.66 -11.29
N SER A 170 -8.26 3.21 -11.58
CA SER A 170 -8.96 2.17 -10.81
C SER A 170 -8.19 0.84 -10.81
N GLN A 171 -7.65 0.43 -11.96
CA GLN A 171 -6.85 -0.78 -12.10
C GLN A 171 -5.54 -0.71 -11.30
N MET A 172 -4.82 0.43 -11.34
CA MET A 172 -3.62 0.63 -10.52
C MET A 172 -3.94 0.62 -9.02
N GLN A 173 -5.06 1.22 -8.61
CA GLN A 173 -5.52 1.19 -7.23
C GLN A 173 -5.83 -0.23 -6.78
N ARG A 174 -6.53 -1.04 -7.59
CA ARG A 174 -6.82 -2.45 -7.29
C ARG A 174 -5.54 -3.24 -7.05
N VAL A 175 -4.56 -3.14 -7.96
CA VAL A 175 -3.27 -3.85 -7.82
C VAL A 175 -2.54 -3.45 -6.54
N PHE A 176 -2.54 -2.16 -6.20
CA PHE A 176 -1.93 -1.66 -4.98
C PHE A 176 -2.62 -2.18 -3.71
N PHE A 177 -3.96 -2.18 -3.68
CA PHE A 177 -4.73 -2.67 -2.54
C PHE A 177 -4.59 -4.18 -2.35
N LEU A 178 -4.64 -4.97 -3.43
CA LEU A 178 -4.39 -6.42 -3.37
C LEU A 178 -2.99 -6.74 -2.81
N ARG A 179 -1.97 -5.99 -3.24
CA ARG A 179 -0.61 -6.15 -2.70
C ARG A 179 -0.54 -5.80 -1.21
N GLN A 180 -1.24 -4.76 -0.77
CA GLN A 180 -1.34 -4.43 0.65
C GLN A 180 -2.02 -5.54 1.45
N LEU A 181 -3.13 -6.10 0.96
CA LEU A 181 -3.80 -7.23 1.58
C LEU A 181 -2.89 -8.44 1.71
N GLN A 182 -2.18 -8.81 0.64
CA GLN A 182 -1.21 -9.90 0.66
C GLN A 182 -0.10 -9.66 1.68
N THR A 183 0.36 -8.40 1.82
CA THR A 183 1.40 -8.03 2.79
C THR A 183 0.88 -8.11 4.22
N ALA A 184 -0.33 -7.59 4.48
CA ALA A 184 -0.97 -7.65 5.79
C ALA A 184 -1.29 -9.10 6.21
N ALA A 185 -1.73 -9.93 5.25
CA ALA A 185 -1.96 -11.36 5.45
C ALA A 185 -0.67 -12.10 5.81
N ALA A 186 0.41 -11.88 5.04
CA ALA A 186 1.71 -12.48 5.33
C ALA A 186 2.29 -12.06 6.69
N ALA A 187 2.03 -10.81 7.11
CA ALA A 187 2.47 -10.28 8.40
C ALA A 187 1.57 -10.69 9.58
N GLY A 188 0.38 -11.26 9.34
CA GLY A 188 -0.63 -11.55 10.37
C GLY A 188 -1.31 -10.30 10.96
N ASN A 189 -1.22 -9.14 10.29
CA ASN A 189 -1.83 -7.90 10.78
C ASN A 189 -3.34 -7.89 10.52
N HIS A 190 -4.11 -8.54 11.40
CA HIS A 190 -5.58 -8.63 11.28
C HIS A 190 -6.27 -7.26 11.19
N ALA A 191 -5.89 -6.29 12.03
CA ALA A 191 -6.55 -4.98 12.04
C ALA A 191 -6.30 -4.20 10.74
N GLY A 192 -5.06 -4.25 10.23
CA GLY A 192 -4.72 -3.69 8.92
C GLY A 192 -5.46 -4.40 7.79
N PHE A 193 -5.46 -5.74 7.83
CA PHE A 193 -6.08 -6.59 6.83
C PHE A 193 -7.58 -6.31 6.69
N ILE A 194 -8.36 -6.29 7.79
CA ILE A 194 -9.80 -6.04 7.74
C ILE A 194 -10.11 -4.64 7.22
N ARG A 195 -9.35 -3.63 7.66
CA ARG A 195 -9.51 -2.25 7.16
C ARG A 195 -9.28 -2.15 5.66
N ASP A 196 -8.27 -2.84 5.14
CA ASP A 196 -7.99 -2.84 3.71
C ASP A 196 -8.99 -3.71 2.93
N LEU A 197 -9.49 -4.79 3.55
CA LEU A 197 -10.51 -5.66 2.96
C LEU A 197 -11.86 -4.92 2.79
N GLN A 198 -12.20 -4.06 3.74
CA GLN A 198 -13.39 -3.19 3.69
C GLN A 198 -13.30 -2.10 2.61
N ARG A 199 -12.08 -1.69 2.22
CA ARG A 199 -11.88 -0.70 1.16
C ARG A 199 -12.05 -1.28 -0.24
N ILE A 200 -11.95 -2.59 -0.39
CA ILE A 200 -12.17 -3.27 -1.65
C ILE A 200 -13.65 -3.62 -1.77
N HIS A 201 -14.37 -2.82 -2.56
CA HIS A 201 -15.79 -3.03 -2.83
C HIS A 201 -16.00 -3.92 -4.06
N GLU A 202 -14.98 -4.00 -4.92
CA GLU A 202 -14.97 -4.86 -6.10
C GLU A 202 -14.84 -6.34 -5.67
N PRO A 203 -15.49 -7.29 -6.37
CA PRO A 203 -15.28 -8.71 -6.11
C PRO A 203 -13.80 -9.07 -6.29
N ILE A 204 -13.26 -9.76 -5.28
CA ILE A 204 -11.94 -10.37 -5.34
C ILE A 204 -12.13 -11.67 -6.14
N GLY A 205 -11.28 -11.92 -7.13
CA GLY A 205 -11.40 -13.14 -7.92
C GLY A 205 -11.17 -14.38 -7.05
N GLU A 206 -11.79 -15.52 -7.38
CA GLU A 206 -11.63 -16.77 -6.62
C GLU A 206 -10.16 -17.18 -6.48
N THR A 207 -9.36 -16.97 -7.54
CA THR A 207 -7.91 -17.22 -7.55
C THR A 207 -7.15 -16.29 -6.60
N GLU A 208 -7.48 -14.99 -6.61
CA GLU A 208 -6.87 -14.00 -5.72
C GLU A 208 -7.21 -14.28 -4.24
N VAL A 209 -8.45 -14.70 -3.96
CA VAL A 209 -8.87 -15.08 -2.60
C VAL A 209 -8.13 -16.35 -2.15
N ALA A 210 -7.99 -17.35 -3.04
CA ALA A 210 -7.25 -18.56 -2.74
C ALA A 210 -5.77 -18.26 -2.44
N GLU A 211 -5.11 -17.43 -3.26
CA GLU A 211 -3.73 -16.99 -3.00
C GLU A 211 -3.62 -16.24 -1.67
N LEU A 212 -4.56 -15.34 -1.38
CA LEU A 212 -4.58 -14.56 -0.14
C LEU A 212 -4.75 -15.47 1.08
N LEU A 213 -5.62 -16.47 0.99
CA LEU A 213 -5.83 -17.48 2.02
C LEU A 213 -4.54 -18.25 2.32
N HIS A 214 -3.86 -18.79 1.30
CA HIS A 214 -2.59 -19.50 1.49
C HIS A 214 -1.49 -18.60 2.05
N LYS A 215 -1.45 -17.34 1.60
CA LYS A 215 -0.48 -16.36 2.10
C LYS A 215 -0.69 -16.05 3.57
N ALA A 216 -1.95 -15.93 4.01
CA ALA A 216 -2.29 -15.72 5.41
C ALA A 216 -1.86 -16.93 6.27
N ILE A 217 -2.12 -18.14 5.79
CA ILE A 217 -1.76 -19.39 6.49
C ILE A 217 -0.24 -19.53 6.67
N CYS A 218 0.53 -19.21 5.61
CA CYS A 218 1.99 -19.27 5.62
C CYS A 218 2.67 -18.03 6.25
N GLY A 219 1.88 -17.14 6.86
CA GLY A 219 2.38 -15.89 7.44
C GLY A 219 3.34 -16.08 8.61
N SER A 220 4.14 -15.04 8.88
CA SER A 220 5.17 -15.05 9.92
C SER A 220 4.59 -15.08 11.34
N ASP A 221 3.48 -14.37 11.58
CA ASP A 221 2.82 -14.33 12.88
C ASP A 221 1.73 -15.41 13.00
N ALA A 222 1.89 -16.29 13.98
CA ALA A 222 0.99 -17.40 14.26
C ALA A 222 -0.41 -16.95 14.70
N ALA A 223 -0.44 -16.05 15.68
CA ALA A 223 -1.68 -15.60 16.31
C ALA A 223 -2.42 -14.63 15.39
N GLY A 224 -1.67 -13.82 14.64
CA GLY A 224 -2.21 -12.95 13.62
C GLY A 224 -2.81 -13.72 12.44
N ALA A 225 -2.13 -14.76 11.94
CA ALA A 225 -2.59 -15.59 10.83
C ALA A 225 -3.96 -16.21 11.08
N GLU A 226 -4.19 -16.76 12.29
CA GLU A 226 -5.49 -17.31 12.69
C GLU A 226 -6.60 -16.27 12.54
N LYS A 227 -6.42 -15.08 13.13
CA LYS A 227 -7.42 -14.00 13.07
C LYS A 227 -7.64 -13.51 11.66
N VAL A 228 -6.59 -13.42 10.84
CA VAL A 228 -6.71 -13.05 9.42
C VAL A 228 -7.54 -14.08 8.67
N VAL A 229 -7.26 -15.37 8.83
CA VAL A 229 -7.99 -16.45 8.15
C VAL A 229 -9.45 -16.49 8.59
N VAL A 230 -9.72 -16.48 9.90
CA VAL A 230 -11.09 -16.45 10.43
C VAL A 230 -11.83 -15.21 9.95
N GLY A 231 -11.18 -14.04 10.00
CA GLY A 231 -11.74 -12.79 9.51
C GLY A 231 -12.04 -12.83 8.01
N LEU A 232 -11.16 -13.43 7.20
CA LEU A 232 -11.36 -13.59 5.76
C LEU A 232 -12.52 -14.54 5.45
N LEU A 233 -12.59 -15.70 6.11
CA LEU A 233 -13.67 -16.67 5.95
C LEU A 233 -15.04 -16.10 6.36
N ALA A 234 -15.07 -15.27 7.41
CA ALA A 234 -16.29 -14.62 7.87
C ALA A 234 -16.71 -13.43 6.99
N ALA A 235 -15.75 -12.65 6.49
CA ALA A 235 -16.02 -11.45 5.71
C ALA A 235 -16.31 -11.74 4.23
N ARG A 236 -15.83 -12.87 3.69
CA ARG A 236 -15.92 -13.20 2.26
C ARG A 236 -16.38 -14.65 2.05
N PRO A 237 -17.60 -14.89 1.53
CA PRO A 237 -18.07 -16.25 1.25
C PRO A 237 -17.19 -16.97 0.21
N GLU A 238 -16.54 -16.22 -0.69
CA GLU A 238 -15.63 -16.75 -1.71
C GLU A 238 -14.41 -17.45 -1.08
N ALA A 239 -13.97 -16.98 0.10
CA ALA A 239 -12.86 -17.61 0.82
C ALA A 239 -13.24 -18.99 1.36
N ALA A 240 -14.46 -19.11 1.89
CA ALA A 240 -14.99 -20.38 2.34
C ALA A 240 -15.23 -21.33 1.16
N ALA A 241 -15.70 -20.82 0.02
CA ALA A 241 -15.82 -21.60 -1.22
C ALA A 241 -14.45 -22.12 -1.70
N ALA A 242 -13.42 -21.26 -1.70
CA ALA A 242 -12.06 -21.66 -2.07
C ALA A 242 -11.46 -22.71 -1.12
N ALA A 243 -11.78 -22.62 0.18
CA ALA A 243 -11.38 -23.63 1.16
C ALA A 243 -12.06 -24.99 0.91
N ARG A 244 -13.37 -25.01 0.63
CA ARG A 244 -14.14 -26.23 0.29
C ARG A 244 -13.66 -26.86 -1.02
N ALA A 245 -13.48 -26.04 -2.05
CA ALA A 245 -13.03 -26.48 -3.37
C ALA A 245 -11.59 -27.02 -3.37
N GLY A 246 -10.85 -26.87 -2.26
CA GLY A 246 -9.48 -27.35 -2.18
C GLY A 246 -8.54 -26.55 -3.07
N ALA A 247 -8.77 -25.23 -3.20
CA ALA A 247 -7.97 -24.38 -4.06
C ALA A 247 -6.48 -24.59 -3.73
N ARG A 248 -5.67 -24.90 -4.75
CA ARG A 248 -4.27 -25.28 -4.54
C ARG A 248 -3.36 -24.07 -4.63
N ASP A 249 -2.32 -24.02 -3.80
CA ASP A 249 -1.25 -23.04 -3.93
C ASP A 249 -0.25 -23.40 -5.06
N ALA A 250 0.79 -22.57 -5.21
CA ALA A 250 1.86 -22.80 -6.17
C ALA A 250 2.66 -24.10 -5.93
N LEU A 251 2.52 -24.72 -4.75
CA LEU A 251 3.11 -26.01 -4.41
C LEU A 251 2.10 -27.16 -4.52
N GLY A 252 0.91 -26.91 -5.07
CA GLY A 252 -0.14 -27.91 -5.21
C GLY A 252 -0.83 -28.29 -3.90
N ARG A 253 -0.61 -27.54 -2.83
CA ARG A 253 -1.17 -27.83 -1.49
C ARG A 253 -2.53 -27.19 -1.34
N THR A 254 -3.47 -27.89 -0.71
CA THR A 254 -4.74 -27.29 -0.28
C THR A 254 -4.53 -26.42 0.97
N PRO A 255 -5.51 -25.59 1.37
CA PRO A 255 -5.38 -24.76 2.57
C PRO A 255 -5.11 -25.58 3.84
N LEU A 256 -5.72 -26.78 3.95
CA LEU A 256 -5.48 -27.69 5.07
C LEU A 256 -4.03 -28.20 5.09
N HIS A 257 -3.48 -28.61 3.94
CA HIS A 257 -2.06 -29.00 3.86
C HIS A 257 -1.14 -27.86 4.28
N ALA A 258 -1.40 -26.63 3.81
CA ALA A 258 -0.62 -25.46 4.17
C ALA A 258 -0.69 -25.18 5.69
N ALA A 259 -1.86 -25.33 6.31
CA ALA A 259 -2.05 -25.10 7.74
C ALA A 259 -1.35 -26.15 8.60
N VAL A 260 -1.43 -27.42 8.20
CA VAL A 260 -0.69 -28.51 8.86
C VAL A 260 0.81 -28.27 8.70
N ALA A 261 1.31 -28.00 7.49
CA ALA A 261 2.72 -27.73 7.23
C ALA A 261 3.25 -26.55 8.07
N ALA A 262 2.47 -25.47 8.18
CA ALA A 262 2.79 -24.28 8.97
C ALA A 262 2.60 -24.44 10.50
N ASN A 263 2.20 -25.64 10.97
CA ASN A 263 1.94 -25.95 12.38
C ASN A 263 0.88 -25.02 13.01
N ARG A 264 -0.25 -24.81 12.33
CA ARG A 264 -1.33 -23.90 12.74
C ARG A 264 -2.62 -24.65 13.07
N LEU A 265 -2.75 -25.17 14.29
CA LEU A 265 -3.89 -26.00 14.71
C LEU A 265 -5.23 -25.24 14.61
N GLU A 266 -5.27 -24.02 15.12
CA GLU A 266 -6.49 -23.20 15.13
C GLU A 266 -6.95 -22.83 13.71
N VAL A 267 -6.01 -22.65 12.79
CA VAL A 267 -6.32 -22.45 11.37
C VAL A 267 -6.94 -23.72 10.77
N CYS A 268 -6.45 -24.91 11.11
CA CYS A 268 -7.10 -26.16 10.69
C CYS A 268 -8.54 -26.25 11.20
N ARG A 269 -8.79 -25.90 12.46
CA ARG A 269 -10.16 -25.86 13.02
C ARG A 269 -11.06 -24.89 12.26
N ALA A 270 -10.55 -23.69 11.95
CA ALA A 270 -11.30 -22.69 11.20
C ALA A 270 -11.64 -23.16 9.77
N LEU A 271 -10.69 -23.81 9.08
CA LEU A 271 -10.89 -24.37 7.74
C LEU A 271 -11.90 -25.53 7.75
N LEU A 272 -11.81 -26.44 8.73
CA LEU A 272 -12.80 -27.53 8.89
C LEU A 272 -14.19 -27.00 9.21
N SER A 273 -14.28 -25.94 10.03
CA SER A 273 -15.56 -25.24 10.29
C SER A 273 -16.14 -24.60 9.04
N ALA A 274 -15.30 -24.27 8.05
CA ALA A 274 -15.71 -23.84 6.72
C ALA A 274 -15.96 -25.03 5.75
N ASN A 275 -16.08 -26.26 6.25
CA ASN A 275 -16.26 -27.51 5.49
C ASN A 275 -15.13 -27.81 4.49
N ALA A 276 -13.89 -27.41 4.78
CA ALA A 276 -12.76 -27.89 3.99
C ALA A 276 -12.64 -29.43 4.14
N ASP A 277 -12.50 -30.13 3.02
CA ASP A 277 -12.41 -31.59 3.00
C ASP A 277 -10.98 -32.06 3.36
N PRO A 278 -10.77 -32.77 4.49
CA PRO A 278 -9.47 -33.29 4.89
C PRO A 278 -8.96 -34.44 4.00
N GLY A 279 -9.84 -35.08 3.22
CA GLY A 279 -9.52 -36.17 2.30
C GLY A 279 -8.96 -35.71 0.95
N GLN A 280 -8.99 -34.41 0.66
CA GLN A 280 -8.41 -33.88 -0.57
C GLN A 280 -6.92 -34.13 -0.62
N LEU A 281 -6.44 -34.50 -1.81
CA LEU A 281 -5.04 -34.79 -2.06
C LEU A 281 -4.30 -33.55 -2.58
N ASP A 282 -3.06 -33.37 -2.14
CA ASP A 282 -2.13 -32.41 -2.71
C ASP A 282 -1.51 -32.92 -4.04
N SER A 283 -0.52 -32.18 -4.57
CA SER A 283 0.22 -32.60 -5.77
C SER A 283 1.07 -33.85 -5.59
N HIS A 284 1.39 -34.24 -4.36
CA HIS A 284 2.09 -35.47 -4.05
C HIS A 284 1.13 -36.66 -3.86
N SER A 285 -0.17 -36.45 -4.09
CA SER A 285 -1.21 -37.44 -3.83
C SER A 285 -1.29 -37.85 -2.36
N ILE A 286 -0.92 -36.94 -1.46
CA ILE A 286 -0.97 -37.12 0.00
C ILE A 286 -2.16 -36.31 0.51
N SER A 287 -2.89 -36.85 1.49
CA SER A 287 -3.96 -36.13 2.18
C SER A 287 -3.42 -35.28 3.35
N ALA A 288 -4.21 -34.31 3.82
CA ALA A 288 -3.81 -33.50 4.97
C ALA A 288 -3.60 -34.35 6.24
N LEU A 289 -4.39 -35.43 6.38
CA LEU A 289 -4.29 -36.39 7.47
C LEU A 289 -2.98 -37.20 7.41
N GLU A 290 -2.63 -37.72 6.24
CA GLU A 290 -1.37 -38.44 6.02
C GLU A 290 -0.17 -37.52 6.21
N LEU A 291 -0.27 -36.26 5.77
CA LEU A 291 0.76 -35.26 5.99
C LEU A 291 0.93 -34.97 7.49
N ALA A 292 -0.16 -34.95 8.27
CA ALA A 292 -0.08 -34.85 9.73
C ALA A 292 0.62 -36.07 10.36
N ALA A 293 0.28 -37.28 9.91
CA ALA A 293 0.91 -38.51 10.40
C ALA A 293 2.42 -38.56 10.13
N GLN A 294 2.89 -37.99 9.02
CA GLN A 294 4.31 -38.00 8.63
C GLN A 294 5.15 -36.93 9.33
N ARG A 295 4.55 -36.03 10.11
CA ARG A 295 5.29 -34.96 10.80
C ARG A 295 6.21 -35.54 11.85
N LYS A 296 7.47 -35.11 11.81
CA LYS A 296 8.42 -35.38 12.90
C LYS A 296 8.01 -34.52 14.09
N LEU A 297 7.44 -35.14 15.10
CA LEU A 297 7.11 -34.49 16.36
C LEU A 297 8.41 -34.08 17.05
N ASP A 298 8.54 -32.80 17.38
CA ASP A 298 9.59 -32.33 18.29
C ASP A 298 9.32 -32.93 19.66
N THR A 299 9.94 -34.08 19.95
CA THR A 299 9.80 -34.83 21.20
C THR A 299 10.30 -34.04 22.42
N SER A 300 10.95 -32.89 22.20
CA SER A 300 11.48 -31.98 23.23
C SER A 300 10.40 -31.33 24.11
N LYS A 301 9.13 -31.28 23.68
CA LYS A 301 8.01 -30.67 24.43
C LYS A 301 6.99 -31.66 25.02
N GLY A 302 7.25 -32.95 24.94
CA GLY A 302 6.31 -33.98 25.41
C GLY A 302 5.99 -34.96 24.29
N ASN A 303 6.21 -36.23 24.58
CA ASN A 303 6.23 -37.33 23.63
C ASN A 303 4.79 -37.72 23.22
N TRP A 304 4.27 -37.11 22.15
CA TRP A 304 3.01 -37.54 21.54
C TRP A 304 3.30 -38.76 20.64
N ARG A 305 2.58 -39.86 20.82
CA ARG A 305 2.53 -40.95 19.82
C ARG A 305 1.83 -40.39 18.57
N HIS A 306 1.97 -40.99 17.38
CA HIS A 306 1.26 -40.55 16.17
C HIS A 306 -0.26 -40.36 16.40
N GLU A 307 -0.86 -41.18 17.27
CA GLU A 307 -2.27 -41.12 17.69
C GLU A 307 -2.61 -39.94 18.63
N ALA A 308 -1.61 -39.23 19.14
CA ALA A 308 -1.74 -38.10 20.05
C ALA A 308 -1.24 -36.77 19.43
N ASP A 309 -0.90 -36.75 18.13
CA ASP A 309 -0.71 -35.48 17.43
C ASP A 309 -2.06 -34.77 17.33
N PRO A 310 -2.21 -33.55 17.90
CA PRO A 310 -3.48 -32.82 17.84
C PRO A 310 -3.94 -32.55 16.41
N PHE A 311 -3.05 -32.50 15.41
CA PHE A 311 -3.44 -32.39 14.00
C PHE A 311 -4.02 -33.69 13.46
N HIS A 312 -3.40 -34.82 13.77
CA HIS A 312 -3.88 -36.14 13.34
C HIS A 312 -5.25 -36.42 13.96
N GLU A 313 -5.41 -36.21 15.27
CA GLU A 313 -6.68 -36.40 15.98
C GLU A 313 -7.80 -35.51 15.40
N LEU A 314 -7.50 -34.22 15.16
CA LEU A 314 -8.46 -33.28 14.59
C LEU A 314 -8.93 -33.71 13.20
N LEU A 315 -8.00 -34.07 12.33
CA LEU A 315 -8.30 -34.45 10.94
C LEU A 315 -8.97 -35.83 10.87
N GLN A 316 -8.54 -36.78 11.70
CA GLN A 316 -9.16 -38.11 11.78
C GLN A 316 -10.61 -38.00 12.28
N GLY A 317 -10.85 -37.16 13.29
CA GLY A 317 -12.20 -36.85 13.76
C GLY A 317 -13.07 -36.25 12.66
N ALA A 318 -12.53 -35.30 11.88
CA ALA A 318 -13.25 -34.71 10.75
C ALA A 318 -13.60 -35.75 9.67
N VAL A 319 -12.67 -36.63 9.30
CA VAL A 319 -12.92 -37.74 8.36
C VAL A 319 -14.02 -38.67 8.88
N ALA A 320 -13.97 -39.06 10.16
CA ALA A 320 -14.98 -39.93 10.77
C ALA A 320 -16.38 -39.29 10.84
N THR A 321 -16.47 -37.97 11.01
CA THR A 321 -17.75 -37.25 10.96
C THR A 321 -18.32 -37.17 9.54
N ALA A 322 -17.46 -37.09 8.53
CA ALA A 322 -17.87 -37.09 7.13
C ALA A 322 -18.46 -38.44 6.72
N THR A 323 -17.82 -39.55 7.07
CA THR A 323 -18.29 -40.92 6.74
C THR A 323 -19.59 -41.31 7.45
N ASN A 324 -19.83 -40.79 8.65
CA ASN A 324 -21.08 -41.04 9.39
C ASN A 324 -22.27 -40.22 8.85
N SER A 325 -22.04 -39.05 8.25
CA SER A 325 -23.13 -38.25 7.64
C SER A 325 -23.71 -38.91 6.39
N GLU A 326 -22.90 -39.67 5.64
CA GLU A 326 -23.33 -40.37 4.42
C GLU A 326 -24.20 -41.61 4.72
N ASN A 327 -24.07 -42.22 5.90
CA ASN A 327 -24.83 -43.41 6.30
C ASN A 327 -26.12 -43.12 7.09
N GLY A 328 -26.43 -41.85 7.38
CA GLY A 328 -27.55 -41.43 8.24
C GLY A 328 -28.78 -40.86 7.52
N SER A 329 -28.78 -40.81 6.19
CA SER A 329 -29.90 -40.30 5.38
C SER A 329 -30.60 -41.44 4.64
N GLY A 330 -31.27 -42.32 5.40
CA GLY A 330 -32.10 -43.42 4.89
C GLY A 330 -33.58 -43.14 5.13
#